data_AF-H5XQD7-F1
#
_entry.id   AF-H5XQD7-F1
#
_cell.length_a   1.000
_cell.length_b   1.000
_cell.length_c   1.000
_cell.angle_alpha   90.00
_cell.angle_beta   90.00
_cell.angle_gamma   90.00
#
_symmetry.space_group_name_H-M   'P 1'
#
loop_
_entity.id
_entity.type
_entity.pdbx_description
1 polymer ?
#
loop_
_entity_poly.entity_id
_entity_poly.type
_entity_poly.pdbx_seq_one_letter_code
_entity_poly.pdbx_strand_id
1 'polypeptide(L)'
;MNRPAHGAGARRPASGAEPEKNTNQLRVWRDLIEALDHLDDAWQATGTSRPSASAQLPANLVVDLVRATERGTRVLAGVAGVVVQQYDSGSAFQDVASALERANRTWPTR
;
A
#
# COMPACT_ATOMS: atom_id res chain seq x y z
N MET A 1 56.71 -35.77 -9.54
CA MET A 1 55.81 -36.92 -9.76
C MET A 1 55.50 -37.52 -8.38
N ASN A 2 54.29 -37.60 -7.83
CA ASN A 2 52.93 -37.61 -8.39
C ASN A 2 51.91 -37.01 -7.39
N ARG A 3 51.03 -36.11 -7.87
CA ARG A 3 49.58 -36.07 -7.55
C ARG A 3 48.86 -36.92 -8.62
N PRO A 4 47.61 -37.43 -8.47
CA PRO A 4 46.38 -36.81 -7.93
C PRO A 4 45.56 -37.81 -7.03
N ALA A 5 44.30 -37.67 -6.60
CA ALA A 5 43.08 -36.96 -7.01
C ALA A 5 42.12 -36.78 -5.80
N HIS A 6 41.50 -35.60 -5.62
CA HIS A 6 40.05 -35.33 -5.75
C HIS A 6 39.10 -36.18 -4.87
N GLY A 7 38.59 -35.55 -3.81
CA GLY A 7 37.37 -35.92 -3.09
C GLY A 7 36.59 -34.66 -2.74
N ALA A 8 35.50 -34.42 -3.47
CA ALA A 8 34.55 -33.35 -3.23
C ALA A 8 33.73 -33.64 -1.96
N GLY A 9 33.56 -32.65 -1.10
CA GLY A 9 32.76 -32.74 0.13
C GLY A 9 32.07 -31.41 0.43
N ALA A 10 30.96 -31.19 -0.27
CA ALA A 10 29.80 -30.36 0.03
C ALA A 10 29.93 -29.12 0.94
N ARG A 11 29.60 -27.96 0.35
CA ARG A 11 29.00 -26.82 1.05
C ARG A 11 27.69 -27.26 1.73
N ARG A 12 27.47 -26.79 2.96
CA ARG A 12 26.13 -26.48 3.47
C ARG A 12 26.24 -25.48 4.63
N PRO A 13 26.00 -24.17 4.42
CA PRO A 13 25.40 -23.40 5.49
C PRO A 13 24.00 -23.97 5.71
N ALA A 14 23.72 -24.45 6.91
CA ALA A 14 22.37 -24.85 7.30
C ALA A 14 21.47 -23.61 7.26
N SER A 15 20.60 -23.56 6.25
CA SER A 15 19.37 -22.77 6.28
C SER A 15 18.59 -23.12 7.53
N GLY A 16 18.17 -22.13 8.31
CA GLY A 16 17.36 -22.43 9.49
C GLY A 16 16.98 -21.25 10.37
N ALA A 17 16.67 -20.08 9.79
CA ALA A 17 15.74 -19.07 10.35
C ALA A 17 15.78 -17.78 9.53
N GLU A 18 14.97 -17.69 8.47
CA GLU A 18 14.16 -16.49 8.10
C GLU A 18 13.39 -16.71 6.77
N PRO A 19 12.34 -17.57 6.72
CA PRO A 19 11.31 -17.46 5.67
C PRO A 19 10.02 -16.79 6.19
N GLU A 20 9.73 -16.87 7.49
CA GLU A 20 8.44 -16.46 8.05
C GLU A 20 8.18 -14.95 7.96
N LYS A 21 9.25 -14.15 8.11
CA LYS A 21 9.19 -12.69 8.03
C LYS A 21 8.77 -12.20 6.64
N ASN A 22 9.17 -12.93 5.58
CA ASN A 22 8.83 -12.61 4.20
C ASN A 22 7.35 -12.99 3.90
N THR A 23 6.87 -14.14 4.40
CA THR A 23 5.47 -14.56 4.21
C THR A 23 4.47 -13.63 4.90
N ASN A 24 4.76 -13.19 6.13
CA ASN A 24 3.88 -12.30 6.88
C ASN A 24 3.83 -10.90 6.27
N GLN A 25 4.97 -10.36 5.83
CA GLN A 25 5.03 -9.07 5.14
C GLN A 25 4.26 -9.10 3.81
N LEU A 26 4.43 -10.16 3.02
CA LEU A 26 3.67 -10.31 1.77
C LEU A 26 2.16 -10.46 2.01
N ARG A 27 1.74 -11.04 3.15
CA ARG A 27 0.33 -11.09 3.53
C ARG A 27 -0.22 -9.69 3.79
N VAL A 28 0.46 -8.89 4.60
CA VAL A 28 0.04 -7.51 4.88
C VAL A 28 -0.09 -6.68 3.60
N TRP A 29 0.83 -6.83 2.64
CA TRP A 29 0.72 -6.14 1.35
C TRP A 29 -0.47 -6.60 0.50
N ARG A 30 -0.79 -7.91 0.51
CA ARG A 30 -2.00 -8.41 -0.18
C ARG A 30 -3.26 -7.90 0.48
N ASP A 31 -3.33 -7.91 1.81
CA ASP A 31 -4.48 -7.40 2.56
C ASP A 31 -4.70 -5.90 2.27
N LEU A 32 -3.61 -5.13 2.08
CA LEU A 32 -3.71 -3.73 1.67
C LEU A 32 -4.24 -3.56 0.23
N ILE A 33 -3.81 -4.41 -0.71
CA ILE A 33 -4.32 -4.37 -2.09
C ILE A 33 -5.82 -4.67 -2.10
N GLU A 34 -6.26 -5.71 -1.39
CA GLU A 34 -7.68 -6.07 -1.26
C GLU A 34 -8.50 -4.94 -0.62
N ALA A 35 -7.95 -4.27 0.40
CA ALA A 35 -8.61 -3.11 1.00
C ALA A 35 -8.76 -1.92 0.04
N LEU A 36 -7.81 -1.72 -0.88
CA LEU A 36 -7.91 -0.67 -1.91
C LEU A 36 -8.96 -1.02 -2.97
N ASP A 37 -9.08 -2.30 -3.36
CA ASP A 37 -10.13 -2.76 -4.27
C ASP A 37 -11.52 -2.56 -3.64
N HIS A 38 -11.69 -2.95 -2.36
CA HIS A 38 -12.93 -2.71 -1.63
C HIS A 38 -13.29 -1.22 -1.47
N LEU A 39 -12.29 -0.32 -1.49
CA LEU A 39 -12.54 1.13 -1.45
C LEU A 39 -13.19 1.61 -2.76
N ASP A 40 -12.74 1.10 -3.91
CA ASP A 40 -13.37 1.44 -5.20
C ASP A 40 -14.79 0.87 -5.26
N ASP A 41 -15.00 -0.40 -4.89
CA ASP A 41 -16.33 -1.00 -4.82
C ASP A 41 -17.28 -0.18 -3.92
N ALA A 42 -16.82 0.23 -2.74
CA ALA A 42 -17.60 1.06 -1.84
C ALA A 42 -17.92 2.43 -2.45
N TRP A 43 -16.96 3.06 -3.14
CA TRP A 43 -17.19 4.32 -3.85
C TRP A 43 -18.23 4.17 -4.97
N GLN A 44 -18.12 3.13 -5.79
CA GLN A 44 -19.11 2.84 -6.84
C GLN A 44 -20.51 2.63 -6.26
N ALA A 45 -20.63 1.93 -5.12
CA ALA A 45 -21.89 1.73 -4.44
C ALA A 45 -22.53 3.06 -3.98
N THR A 46 -21.74 4.06 -3.56
CA THR A 46 -22.30 5.39 -3.23
C THR A 46 -22.95 6.07 -4.43
N GLY A 47 -22.49 5.80 -5.65
CA GLY A 47 -23.08 6.31 -6.89
C GLY A 47 -24.51 5.82 -7.12
N THR A 48 -24.81 4.58 -6.73
CA THR A 48 -26.17 4.00 -6.81
C THR A 48 -27.13 4.56 -5.77
N SER A 49 -26.58 5.11 -4.69
CA SER A 49 -27.30 5.69 -3.55
C SER A 49 -27.12 7.21 -3.49
N ARG A 50 -26.69 7.84 -4.59
CA ARG A 50 -26.42 9.28 -4.61
C ARG A 50 -27.71 9.99 -4.21
N PRO A 51 -27.70 10.75 -3.11
CA PRO A 51 -28.84 11.56 -2.77
C PRO A 51 -29.12 12.46 -3.98
N SER A 52 -30.40 12.63 -4.38
CA SER A 52 -30.76 13.78 -5.23
C SER A 52 -30.10 15.01 -4.62
N ALA A 53 -29.68 15.98 -5.45
CA ALA A 53 -28.87 17.15 -5.03
C ALA A 53 -29.38 17.90 -3.77
N SER A 54 -30.62 17.64 -3.35
CA SER A 54 -31.33 18.16 -2.19
C SER A 54 -31.17 17.37 -0.87
N ALA A 55 -30.68 16.13 -0.87
CA ALA A 55 -30.57 15.31 0.33
C ALA A 55 -29.16 15.43 0.94
N GLN A 56 -29.05 16.28 1.96
CA GLN A 56 -27.81 16.47 2.70
C GLN A 56 -27.52 15.24 3.56
N LEU A 57 -26.26 14.79 3.53
CA LEU A 57 -25.78 13.77 4.45
C LEU A 57 -25.92 14.26 5.90
N PRO A 58 -26.25 13.38 6.87
CA PRO A 58 -26.22 13.73 8.28
C PRO A 58 -24.86 14.31 8.68
N ALA A 59 -24.84 15.38 9.49
CA ALA A 59 -23.62 16.11 9.82
C ALA A 59 -22.54 15.22 10.48
N ASN A 60 -22.94 14.25 11.31
CA ASN A 60 -22.03 13.27 11.90
C ASN A 60 -21.36 12.39 10.83
N LEU A 61 -22.11 11.99 9.79
CA LEU A 61 -21.59 11.20 8.68
C LEU A 61 -20.60 12.03 7.84
N VAL A 62 -20.86 13.32 7.64
CA VAL A 62 -19.91 14.23 6.97
C VAL A 62 -18.60 14.34 7.74
N VAL A 63 -18.65 14.47 9.07
CA VAL A 63 -17.44 14.52 9.92
C VAL A 63 -16.66 13.21 9.84
N ASP A 64 -17.34 12.08 9.92
CA ASP A 64 -16.69 10.76 9.80
C ASP A 64 -16.09 10.55 8.41
N LEU A 65 -16.78 11.01 7.36
CA LEU A 65 -16.27 10.99 6.00
C LEU A 65 -15.00 11.84 5.87
N VAL A 66 -14.97 13.06 6.42
CA VAL A 66 -13.78 13.91 6.43
C VAL A 66 -12.60 13.19 7.11
N ARG A 67 -12.82 12.59 8.28
CA ARG A 67 -11.77 11.85 9.01
C ARG A 67 -11.32 10.57 8.30
N ALA A 68 -12.22 9.91 7.59
CA ALA A 68 -11.90 8.74 6.79
C ALA A 68 -11.06 9.14 5.57
N THR A 69 -11.45 10.21 4.87
CA THR A 69 -10.73 10.73 3.69
C THR A 69 -9.35 11.27 4.06
N GLU A 70 -9.18 11.94 5.21
CA GLU A 70 -7.87 12.34 5.74
C GLU A 70 -6.94 11.12 5.87
N ARG A 71 -7.43 10.06 6.55
CA ARG A 71 -6.68 8.82 6.74
C ARG A 71 -6.39 8.10 5.42
N GLY A 72 -7.37 8.05 4.52
CA GLY A 72 -7.21 7.47 3.19
C GLY A 72 -6.15 8.21 2.37
N THR A 73 -6.15 9.55 2.40
CA THR A 73 -5.12 10.37 1.72
C THR A 73 -3.72 10.02 2.21
N ARG A 74 -3.54 9.85 3.53
CA ARG A 74 -2.26 9.45 4.12
C ARG A 74 -1.82 8.06 3.65
N VAL A 75 -2.75 7.10 3.60
CA VAL A 75 -2.46 5.74 3.11
C VAL A 75 -2.04 5.78 1.64
N LEU A 76 -2.79 6.48 0.79
CA LEU A 76 -2.49 6.60 -0.64
C LEU A 76 -1.14 7.30 -0.90
N ALA A 77 -0.80 8.33 -0.13
CA ALA A 77 0.52 8.97 -0.21
C ALA A 77 1.65 7.98 0.14
N GLY A 78 1.47 7.17 1.19
CA GLY A 78 2.42 6.11 1.56
C GLY A 78 2.58 5.04 0.48
N VAL A 79 1.47 4.54 -0.08
CA VAL A 79 1.47 3.56 -1.18
C VAL A 79 2.19 4.13 -2.40
N ALA A 80 1.89 5.36 -2.81
CA ALA A 80 2.55 6.01 -3.94
C ALA A 80 4.06 6.17 -3.69
N GLY A 81 4.49 6.49 -2.47
CA GLY A 81 5.90 6.52 -2.09
C GLY A 81 6.59 5.16 -2.25
N VAL A 82 5.92 4.07 -1.88
CA VAL A 82 6.43 2.70 -2.07
C VAL A 82 6.54 2.34 -3.55
N VAL A 83 5.53 2.70 -4.37
CA VAL A 83 5.57 2.49 -5.83
C VAL A 83 6.75 3.22 -6.46
N VAL A 84 6.99 4.48 -6.09
CA VAL A 84 8.15 5.26 -6.59
C VAL A 84 9.48 4.58 -6.25
N GLN A 85 9.59 3.94 -5.07
CA GLN A 85 10.83 3.33 -4.60
C GLN A 85 11.06 1.91 -5.14
N GLN A 86 10.00 1.13 -5.34
CA GLN A 86 10.08 -0.32 -5.59
C GLN A 86 9.75 -0.72 -7.03
N TYR A 87 9.06 0.14 -7.79
CA TYR A 87 8.73 -0.16 -9.18
C TYR A 87 9.88 0.28 -10.11
N ASP A 88 10.25 -0.56 -11.07
CA ASP A 88 11.36 -0.29 -12.00
C ASP A 88 11.19 1.03 -12.77
N SER A 89 9.94 1.45 -13.00
CA SER A 89 9.59 2.76 -13.59
C SER A 89 8.99 3.72 -12.56
N GLY A 90 9.42 3.65 -11.31
CA GLY A 90 8.91 4.43 -10.19
C GLY A 90 8.99 5.95 -10.40
N SER A 91 9.94 6.42 -11.22
CA SER A 91 10.04 7.83 -11.61
C SER A 91 8.78 8.36 -12.30
N ALA A 92 8.06 7.53 -13.05
CA ALA A 92 6.80 7.91 -13.70
C ALA A 92 5.69 8.27 -12.70
N PHE A 93 5.81 7.84 -11.45
CA PHE A 93 4.84 8.07 -10.39
C PHE A 93 5.25 9.21 -9.44
N GLN A 94 6.40 9.86 -9.64
CA GLN A 94 6.91 10.91 -8.76
C GLN A 94 5.95 12.10 -8.62
N ASP A 95 5.33 12.52 -9.72
CA ASP A 95 4.35 13.62 -9.71
C ASP A 95 3.10 13.25 -8.92
N VAL A 96 2.62 12.02 -9.08
CA VAL A 96 1.46 11.48 -8.34
C VAL A 96 1.76 11.40 -6.85
N ALA A 97 2.91 10.82 -6.47
CA ALA A 97 3.34 10.74 -5.08
C ALA A 97 3.49 12.14 -4.45
N SER A 98 4.07 13.09 -5.20
CA SER A 98 4.22 14.47 -4.75
C SER A 98 2.88 15.21 -4.59
N ALA A 99 1.90 14.93 -5.46
CA ALA A 99 0.56 15.47 -5.34
C ALA A 99 -0.18 14.92 -4.11
N LEU A 100 -0.12 13.61 -3.88
CA LEU A 100 -0.74 12.96 -2.73
C LEU A 100 -0.10 13.41 -1.41
N GLU A 101 1.22 13.58 -1.37
CA GLU A 101 1.92 14.08 -0.19
C GLU A 101 1.57 15.55 0.11
N ARG A 102 1.37 16.38 -0.92
CA ARG A 102 0.86 17.75 -0.73
C ARG A 102 -0.59 17.75 -0.23
N ALA A 103 -1.44 16.89 -0.80
CA ALA A 103 -2.82 16.75 -0.34
C ALA A 103 -2.87 16.30 1.13
N ASN A 104 -2.06 15.32 1.51
CA ASN A 104 -1.92 14.84 2.89
C ASN A 104 -1.55 15.96 3.86
N ARG A 105 -0.61 16.85 3.48
CA ARG A 105 -0.16 17.98 4.30
C ARG A 105 -1.15 19.14 4.37
N THR A 106 -2.07 19.25 3.41
CA THR A 106 -3.04 20.35 3.34
C THR A 106 -4.27 20.11 4.21
N TRP A 107 -4.51 18.87 4.65
CA TRP A 107 -5.60 18.60 5.60
C TRP A 107 -5.42 19.47 6.85
N PRO A 108 -6.49 20.14 7.33
CA PRO A 108 -6.42 20.90 8.56
C PRO A 108 -6.01 19.95 9.68
N THR A 109 -4.79 20.14 10.17
CA THR A 109 -4.29 19.42 11.35
C THR A 109 -5.11 19.90 12.54
N ARG A 110 -5.58 18.94 13.34
CA ARG A 110 -6.48 19.14 14.48
C ARG A 110 -6.09 20.29 15.39
#